data_AF-A0A345D4H1-F1
#
_entry.id   AF-A0A345D4H1-F1
#
_cell.length_a   1.000
_cell.length_b   1.000
_cell.length_c   1.000
_cell.angle_alpha   90.00
_cell.angle_beta   90.00
_cell.angle_gamma   90.00
#
_symmetry.space_group_name_H-M   'P 1'
#
loop_
_entity.id
_entity.type
_entity.pdbx_description
1 polymer ?
#
loop_
_entity_poly.entity_id
_entity_poly.type
_entity_poly.pdbx_seq_one_letter_code
_entity_poly.pdbx_strand_id
1 'polypeptide(L)'
;MKAMGMSQKEMADTFTEWNKGELDSFLIEITSNILNYKDKDGYLLERIRDSAGQKGTGKWTAIAALQYGVPVTLIGEAVFARCLSALKEERVAASKLLHGPDGKPMVENKAEFLNHIKYALYCAKIVSYAQGFMLMREAAKDFGWHLNYGGIALMWRGGCIIRSVFLGNIKEAFERNPKLSNLLLDDFFKKAITNNQNSWRQVVAKATLWGIPVPCMSAALAFFDGYRSERLPANLLQAQR
;
A
#
# COMPACT_ATOMS: atom_id res chain seq x y z
N MET A 1 2.83 -8.74 -11.52
CA MET A 1 2.47 -8.65 -12.95
C MET A 1 3.67 -8.90 -13.87
N LYS A 2 4.66 -8.00 -13.95
CA LYS A 2 5.86 -8.20 -14.80
C LYS A 2 6.54 -9.56 -14.60
N ALA A 3 6.72 -9.98 -13.36
CA ALA A 3 7.33 -11.28 -13.04
C ALA A 3 6.52 -12.51 -13.49
N MET A 4 5.24 -12.33 -13.80
CA MET A 4 4.36 -13.37 -14.38
C MET A 4 4.39 -13.37 -15.92
N GLY A 5 5.30 -12.59 -16.52
CA GLY A 5 5.46 -12.46 -17.96
C GLY A 5 4.40 -11.62 -18.66
N MET A 6 3.69 -10.73 -17.94
CA MET A 6 2.73 -9.82 -18.57
C MET A 6 3.46 -8.70 -19.32
N SER A 7 3.00 -8.44 -20.53
CA SER A 7 3.39 -7.27 -21.33
C SER A 7 2.89 -5.98 -20.69
N GLN A 8 3.49 -4.86 -21.07
CA GLN A 8 3.09 -3.55 -20.57
C GLN A 8 1.65 -3.19 -20.96
N LYS A 9 1.19 -3.64 -22.14
CA LYS A 9 -0.20 -3.49 -22.60
C LYS A 9 -1.18 -4.25 -21.71
N GLU A 10 -0.92 -5.53 -21.43
CA GLU A 10 -1.78 -6.33 -20.55
C GLU A 10 -1.85 -5.74 -19.13
N MET A 11 -0.72 -5.23 -18.62
CA MET A 11 -0.71 -4.52 -17.34
C MET A 11 -1.58 -3.26 -17.41
N ALA A 12 -1.46 -2.45 -18.46
CA ALA A 12 -2.27 -1.24 -18.62
C ALA A 12 -3.77 -1.56 -18.66
N ASP A 13 -4.16 -2.57 -19.44
CA ASP A 13 -5.56 -3.01 -19.54
C ASP A 13 -6.10 -3.51 -18.20
N THR A 14 -5.26 -4.19 -17.41
CA THR A 14 -5.61 -4.60 -16.05
C THR A 14 -5.87 -3.39 -15.14
N PHE A 15 -5.00 -2.37 -15.16
CA PHE A 15 -5.21 -1.15 -14.37
C PHE A 15 -6.43 -0.34 -14.86
N THR A 16 -6.69 -0.30 -16.16
CA THR A 16 -7.92 0.29 -16.73
C THR A 16 -9.16 -0.38 -16.17
N GLU A 17 -9.17 -1.71 -16.11
CA GLU A 17 -10.30 -2.46 -15.56
C GLU A 17 -10.45 -2.26 -14.05
N TRP A 18 -9.35 -2.26 -13.31
CA TRP A 18 -9.38 -1.99 -11.87
C TRP A 18 -9.91 -0.60 -11.54
N ASN A 19 -9.69 0.38 -12.43
CA ASN A 19 -10.17 1.75 -12.25
C ASN A 19 -11.70 1.89 -12.40
N LYS A 20 -12.42 0.84 -12.83
CA LYS A 20 -13.88 0.84 -12.94
C LYS A 20 -14.58 0.34 -11.67
N GLY A 21 -13.82 -0.07 -10.65
CA GLY A 21 -14.35 -0.69 -9.43
C GLY A 21 -13.85 -0.02 -8.15
N GLU A 22 -13.65 -0.81 -7.09
CA GLU A 22 -13.24 -0.34 -5.75
C GLU A 22 -11.87 0.37 -5.70
N LEU A 23 -11.06 0.19 -6.76
CA LEU A 23 -9.77 0.85 -6.92
C LEU A 23 -9.84 2.15 -7.74
N ASP A 24 -11.03 2.57 -8.21
CA ASP A 24 -11.22 3.84 -8.92
C ASP A 24 -10.54 4.99 -8.16
N SER A 25 -9.47 5.49 -8.78
CA SER A 25 -8.65 6.55 -8.24
C SER A 25 -7.76 7.17 -9.30
N PHE A 26 -7.41 8.43 -9.09
CA PHE A 26 -6.49 9.12 -9.99
C PHE A 26 -5.15 8.39 -10.15
N LEU A 27 -4.61 7.79 -9.08
CA LEU A 27 -3.34 7.06 -9.17
C LEU A 27 -3.44 5.77 -10.00
N ILE A 28 -4.57 5.07 -9.97
CA ILE A 28 -4.80 3.86 -10.80
C ILE A 28 -5.00 4.27 -12.26
N GLU A 29 -5.76 5.33 -12.51
CA GLU A 29 -5.96 5.93 -13.84
C GLU A 29 -4.62 6.32 -14.49
N ILE A 30 -3.81 7.16 -13.83
CA ILE A 30 -2.52 7.58 -14.42
C ILE A 30 -1.55 6.40 -14.55
N THR A 31 -1.64 5.37 -13.70
CA THR A 31 -0.80 4.17 -13.84
C THR A 31 -1.12 3.45 -15.15
N SER A 32 -2.40 3.29 -15.50
CA SER A 32 -2.80 2.75 -16.81
C SER A 32 -2.27 3.62 -17.97
N ASN A 33 -2.42 4.94 -17.87
CA ASN A 33 -1.95 5.87 -18.91
C ASN A 33 -0.43 5.79 -19.09
N ILE A 34 0.34 5.76 -17.99
CA ILE A 34 1.80 5.61 -17.99
C ILE A 34 2.22 4.28 -18.62
N LEU A 35 1.52 3.19 -18.30
CA LEU A 35 1.80 1.88 -18.89
C LEU A 35 1.51 1.87 -20.39
N ASN A 36 0.51 2.61 -20.87
CA ASN A 36 0.21 2.71 -22.30
C ASN A 36 1.09 3.73 -23.06
N TYR A 37 1.79 4.62 -22.37
CA TYR A 37 2.53 5.70 -23.01
C TYR A 37 3.73 5.20 -23.82
N LYS A 38 3.79 5.60 -25.09
CA LYS A 38 4.88 5.33 -26.02
C LYS A 38 5.43 6.65 -26.57
N ASP A 39 6.74 6.75 -26.67
CA ASP A 39 7.43 7.77 -27.46
C ASP A 39 7.95 7.17 -28.77
N LYS A 40 8.83 7.88 -29.47
CA LYS A 40 9.45 7.44 -30.73
C LYS A 40 10.24 6.13 -30.63
N ASP A 41 10.73 5.76 -29.45
CA ASP A 41 11.53 4.54 -29.25
C ASP A 41 10.74 3.45 -28.50
N GLY A 42 9.40 3.56 -28.46
CA GLY A 42 8.50 2.56 -27.88
C GLY A 42 8.00 2.93 -26.48
N TYR A 43 7.75 1.94 -25.64
CA TYR A 43 7.21 2.18 -24.29
C TYR A 43 8.21 2.95 -23.42
N LEU A 44 7.76 4.06 -22.84
CA LEU A 44 8.65 4.95 -22.08
C LEU A 44 9.03 4.37 -20.70
N LEU A 45 8.10 3.71 -20.01
CA LEU A 45 8.27 3.33 -18.59
C LEU A 45 9.54 2.51 -18.32
N GLU A 46 9.84 1.51 -19.15
CA GLU A 46 11.01 0.64 -18.94
C GLU A 46 12.35 1.35 -19.16
N ARG A 47 12.33 2.53 -19.80
CA ARG A 47 13.50 3.37 -20.08
C ARG A 47 13.70 4.45 -19.02
N ILE A 48 12.76 4.63 -18.10
CA ILE A 48 12.89 5.56 -16.97
C ILE A 48 13.80 4.93 -15.91
N ARG A 49 14.77 5.70 -15.41
CA ARG A 49 15.67 5.26 -14.33
C ARG A 49 14.86 4.94 -13.06
N ASP A 50 15.07 3.74 -12.51
CA ASP A 50 14.41 3.22 -11.30
C ASP A 50 15.03 3.79 -10.01
N SER A 51 15.10 5.12 -9.92
CA SER A 51 15.62 5.86 -8.77
C SER A 51 14.63 6.95 -8.38
N ALA A 52 13.79 6.67 -7.41
CA ALA A 52 12.71 7.56 -7.01
C ALA A 52 13.22 8.76 -6.19
N GLY A 53 12.92 9.98 -6.65
CA GLY A 53 13.13 11.19 -5.86
C GLY A 53 12.08 11.37 -4.75
N GLN A 54 12.40 12.21 -3.76
CA GLN A 54 11.44 12.63 -2.74
C GLN A 54 11.76 14.05 -2.25
N LYS A 55 10.72 14.82 -1.89
CA LYS A 55 10.82 16.20 -1.39
C LYS A 55 10.69 16.33 0.14
N GLY A 56 10.72 15.21 0.87
CA GLY A 56 10.73 15.19 2.34
C GLY A 56 9.37 14.99 3.02
N THR A 57 8.24 15.36 2.41
CA THR A 57 6.91 15.27 3.06
C THR A 57 6.54 13.86 3.54
N GLY A 58 6.84 12.82 2.75
CA GLY A 58 6.63 11.43 3.19
C GLY A 58 7.51 11.04 4.38
N LYS A 59 8.78 11.50 4.40
CA LYS A 59 9.70 11.29 5.53
C LYS A 59 9.18 11.96 6.79
N TRP A 60 8.59 13.16 6.69
CA TRP A 60 8.00 13.84 7.85
C TRP A 60 6.85 13.06 8.47
N THR A 61 5.98 12.43 7.66
CA THR A 61 4.91 11.56 8.19
C THR A 61 5.48 10.36 8.94
N ALA A 62 6.53 9.71 8.40
CA ALA A 62 7.18 8.58 9.08
C ALA A 62 7.88 9.00 10.38
N ILE A 63 8.52 10.16 10.42
CA ILE A 63 9.14 10.72 11.63
C ILE A 63 8.06 11.05 12.67
N ALA A 64 6.98 11.72 12.26
CA ALA A 64 5.86 12.04 13.14
C ALA A 64 5.25 10.78 13.75
N ALA A 65 5.08 9.72 12.95
CA ALA A 65 4.61 8.43 13.46
C ALA A 65 5.48 7.87 14.58
N LEU A 66 6.81 7.94 14.44
CA LEU A 66 7.74 7.53 15.49
C LEU A 66 7.66 8.44 16.73
N GLN A 67 7.54 9.76 16.53
CA GLN A 67 7.43 10.73 17.62
C GLN A 67 6.18 10.51 18.47
N TYR A 68 5.04 10.24 17.83
CA TYR A 68 3.76 9.99 18.52
C TYR A 68 3.57 8.51 18.91
N GLY A 69 4.54 7.63 18.65
CA GLY A 69 4.43 6.21 18.97
C GLY A 69 3.32 5.47 18.21
N VAL A 70 2.99 5.90 16.98
CA VAL A 70 1.91 5.32 16.17
C VAL A 70 2.49 4.41 15.07
N PRO A 71 1.97 3.18 14.89
CA PRO A 71 2.51 2.20 13.93
C PRO A 71 2.09 2.48 12.48
N VAL A 72 2.63 3.54 11.86
CA VAL A 72 2.39 3.89 10.44
C VAL A 72 3.36 3.16 9.52
N THR A 73 3.31 1.82 9.56
CA THR A 73 4.31 0.95 8.95
C THR A 73 4.38 1.05 7.43
N LEU A 74 3.24 1.11 6.72
CA LEU A 74 3.22 1.08 5.26
C LEU A 74 3.81 2.36 4.66
N ILE A 75 3.50 3.54 5.22
CA ILE A 75 4.08 4.80 4.75
C ILE A 75 5.59 4.82 5.05
N GLY A 76 6.02 4.29 6.18
CA GLY A 76 7.44 4.07 6.49
C GLY A 76 8.15 3.24 5.42
N GLU A 77 7.61 2.05 5.10
CA GLU A 77 8.13 1.19 4.04
C GLU A 77 8.11 1.87 2.66
N ALA A 78 7.08 2.66 2.36
CA ALA A 78 7.02 3.41 1.10
C ALA A 78 8.14 4.46 0.99
N VAL A 79 8.54 5.08 2.11
CA VAL A 79 9.70 5.98 2.17
C VAL A 79 11.00 5.19 2.02
N PHE A 80 11.17 4.10 2.76
CA PHE A 80 12.39 3.28 2.68
C PHE A 80 12.57 2.62 1.31
N ALA A 81 11.50 2.20 0.64
CA ALA A 81 11.57 1.69 -0.73
C ALA A 81 12.11 2.74 -1.72
N ARG A 82 11.79 4.02 -1.53
CA ARG A 82 12.39 5.10 -2.33
C ARG A 82 13.88 5.26 -2.03
N CYS A 83 14.26 5.26 -0.75
CA CYS A 83 15.67 5.29 -0.34
C CYS A 83 16.46 4.13 -0.97
N LEU A 84 15.93 2.91 -0.90
CA LEU A 84 16.53 1.72 -1.52
C LEU A 84 16.66 1.87 -3.04
N SER A 85 15.65 2.45 -3.71
CA SER A 85 15.71 2.68 -5.15
C SER A 85 16.84 3.66 -5.55
N ALA A 86 17.17 4.62 -4.68
CA ALA A 86 18.24 5.60 -4.92
C ALA A 86 19.65 4.98 -4.86
N LEU A 87 19.81 3.87 -4.14
CA LEU A 87 21.05 3.08 -4.08
C LEU A 87 21.28 2.27 -5.38
N LYS A 88 21.11 2.89 -6.55
CA LYS A 88 21.08 2.19 -7.84
C LYS A 88 22.38 1.46 -8.15
N GLU A 89 23.51 2.12 -7.99
CA GLU A 89 24.83 1.53 -8.29
C GLU A 89 25.15 0.38 -7.35
N GLU A 90 24.86 0.54 -6.07
CA GLU A 90 25.01 -0.50 -5.05
C GLU A 90 24.11 -1.71 -5.35
N ARG A 91 22.84 -1.50 -5.72
CA ARG A 91 21.93 -2.58 -6.13
C ARG A 91 22.43 -3.33 -7.36
N VAL A 92 23.00 -2.63 -8.35
CA VAL A 92 23.57 -3.25 -9.56
C VAL A 92 24.84 -4.05 -9.24
N ALA A 93 25.66 -3.58 -8.30
CA ALA A 93 26.80 -4.35 -7.82
C ALA A 93 26.34 -5.60 -7.05
N ALA A 94 25.40 -5.43 -6.11
CA ALA A 94 24.86 -6.50 -5.28
C ALA A 94 24.18 -7.60 -6.10
N SER A 95 23.45 -7.26 -7.17
CA SER A 95 22.77 -8.26 -8.02
C SER A 95 23.70 -9.22 -8.76
N LYS A 96 25.00 -8.92 -8.82
CA LYS A 96 26.02 -9.80 -9.41
C LYS A 96 26.54 -10.85 -8.41
N LEU A 97 26.32 -10.62 -7.11
CA LEU A 97 26.86 -11.43 -6.01
C LEU A 97 25.77 -12.15 -5.22
N LEU A 98 24.57 -11.54 -5.13
CA LEU A 98 23.42 -12.06 -4.40
C LEU A 98 22.38 -12.59 -5.38
N HIS A 99 22.07 -13.88 -5.27
CA HIS A 99 21.08 -14.55 -6.10
C HIS A 99 19.82 -14.84 -5.29
N GLY A 100 18.66 -14.64 -5.92
CA GLY A 100 17.36 -14.98 -5.37
C GLY A 100 17.00 -16.45 -5.61
N PRO A 101 15.78 -16.85 -5.24
CA PRO A 101 15.26 -18.19 -5.52
C PRO A 101 15.31 -18.54 -7.01
N ASP A 102 15.62 -19.80 -7.31
CA ASP A 102 15.64 -20.33 -8.66
C ASP A 102 14.22 -20.57 -9.21
N GLY A 103 14.06 -20.37 -10.51
CA GLY A 103 12.81 -20.65 -11.23
C GLY A 103 11.96 -19.42 -11.52
N LYS A 104 11.23 -19.46 -12.64
CA LYS A 104 10.30 -18.38 -13.01
C LYS A 104 9.03 -18.51 -12.17
N PRO A 105 8.43 -17.39 -11.73
CA PRO A 105 7.10 -17.40 -11.11
C PRO A 105 6.09 -18.15 -11.98
N MET A 106 5.58 -19.27 -11.48
CA MET A 106 4.53 -20.03 -12.15
C MET A 106 3.18 -19.71 -11.51
N VAL A 107 2.24 -19.34 -12.37
CA VAL A 107 0.86 -19.05 -12.01
C VAL A 107 -0.02 -19.85 -12.95
N GLU A 108 -0.72 -20.86 -12.40
CA GLU A 108 -1.61 -21.75 -13.16
C GLU A 108 -2.73 -20.95 -13.83
N ASN A 109 -3.40 -20.09 -13.06
CA ASN A 109 -4.46 -19.21 -13.56
C ASN A 109 -4.08 -17.74 -13.37
N LYS A 110 -3.55 -17.11 -14.43
CA LYS A 110 -3.13 -15.71 -14.40
C LYS A 110 -4.29 -14.76 -14.07
N ALA A 111 -5.48 -15.01 -14.61
CA ALA A 111 -6.65 -14.15 -14.39
C ALA A 111 -7.10 -14.17 -12.92
N GLU A 112 -7.14 -15.35 -12.32
CA GLU A 112 -7.43 -15.49 -10.88
C GLU A 112 -6.37 -14.80 -10.02
N PHE A 113 -5.09 -15.02 -10.32
CA PHE A 113 -4.03 -14.40 -9.53
C PHE A 113 -3.99 -12.87 -9.71
N LEU A 114 -4.41 -12.34 -10.86
CA LEU A 114 -4.63 -10.90 -11.03
C LEU A 114 -5.71 -10.37 -10.09
N ASN A 115 -6.81 -11.10 -9.91
CA ASN A 115 -7.80 -10.74 -8.87
C ASN A 115 -7.18 -10.79 -7.47
N HIS A 116 -6.32 -11.77 -7.18
CA HIS A 116 -5.62 -11.78 -5.91
C HIS A 116 -4.75 -10.53 -5.70
N ILE A 117 -4.01 -10.08 -6.72
CA ILE A 117 -3.21 -8.84 -6.67
C ILE A 117 -4.10 -7.61 -6.47
N LYS A 118 -5.24 -7.53 -7.18
CA LYS A 118 -6.21 -6.44 -7.02
C LYS A 118 -6.66 -6.32 -5.57
N TYR A 119 -7.08 -7.43 -4.98
CA TYR A 119 -7.59 -7.48 -3.61
C TYR A 119 -6.49 -7.26 -2.56
N ALA A 120 -5.28 -7.77 -2.81
CA ALA A 120 -4.11 -7.48 -1.97
C ALA A 120 -3.81 -5.97 -1.93
N LEU A 121 -3.82 -5.31 -3.08
CA LEU A 121 -3.63 -3.87 -3.20
C LEU A 121 -4.73 -3.10 -2.47
N TYR A 122 -5.98 -3.54 -2.61
CA TYR A 122 -7.11 -2.91 -1.92
C TYR A 122 -7.02 -3.05 -0.40
N CYS A 123 -6.70 -4.23 0.13
CA CYS A 123 -6.48 -4.43 1.57
C CYS A 123 -5.31 -3.59 2.10
N ALA A 124 -4.17 -3.58 1.40
CA ALA A 124 -3.02 -2.76 1.79
C ALA A 124 -3.35 -1.26 1.79
N LYS A 125 -4.15 -0.79 0.82
CA LYS A 125 -4.66 0.58 0.78
C LYS A 125 -5.50 0.88 2.01
N ILE A 126 -6.46 0.02 2.37
CA ILE A 126 -7.29 0.20 3.57
C ILE A 126 -6.43 0.34 4.82
N VAL A 127 -5.45 -0.55 5.00
CA VAL A 127 -4.54 -0.50 6.14
C VAL A 127 -3.71 0.80 6.16
N SER A 128 -3.20 1.24 5.03
CA SER A 128 -2.45 2.50 4.95
C SER A 128 -3.29 3.70 5.40
N TYR A 129 -4.56 3.77 4.99
CA TYR A 129 -5.46 4.84 5.42
C TYR A 129 -5.80 4.71 6.91
N ALA A 130 -6.08 3.49 7.40
CA ALA A 130 -6.30 3.23 8.82
C ALA A 130 -5.15 3.76 9.68
N GLN A 131 -3.90 3.46 9.30
CA GLN A 131 -2.69 3.96 9.96
C GLN A 131 -2.58 5.50 9.91
N GLY A 132 -2.89 6.12 8.77
CA GLY A 132 -2.87 7.58 8.65
C GLY A 132 -3.89 8.28 9.55
N PHE A 133 -5.11 7.74 9.66
CA PHE A 133 -6.13 8.26 10.57
C PHE A 133 -5.79 8.00 12.03
N MET A 134 -5.14 6.89 12.37
CA MET A 134 -4.58 6.66 13.71
C MET A 134 -3.56 7.75 14.09
N LEU A 135 -2.67 8.11 13.16
CA LEU A 135 -1.68 9.15 13.37
C LEU A 135 -2.31 10.51 13.61
N MET A 136 -3.26 10.90 12.76
CA MET A 136 -3.98 12.17 12.92
C MET A 136 -4.73 12.21 14.26
N ARG A 137 -5.28 11.09 14.72
CA ARG A 137 -5.96 11.01 16.01
C ARG A 137 -5.02 11.18 17.19
N GLU A 138 -3.85 10.54 17.18
CA GLU A 138 -2.89 10.73 18.28
C GLU A 138 -2.35 12.16 18.29
N ALA A 139 -2.02 12.73 17.12
CA ALA A 139 -1.63 14.13 17.02
C ALA A 139 -2.73 15.08 17.52
N ALA A 140 -4.00 14.82 17.18
CA ALA A 140 -5.12 15.63 17.65
C ALA A 140 -5.23 15.65 19.19
N LYS A 141 -4.99 14.50 19.83
CA LYS A 141 -4.94 14.40 21.29
C LYS A 141 -3.78 15.20 21.87
N ASP A 142 -2.57 15.03 21.34
CA ASP A 142 -1.36 15.69 21.86
C ASP A 142 -1.42 17.21 21.71
N PHE A 143 -2.02 17.72 20.62
CA PHE A 143 -2.18 19.16 20.38
C PHE A 143 -3.52 19.75 20.88
N GLY A 144 -4.41 18.95 21.45
CA GLY A 144 -5.75 19.40 21.85
C GLY A 144 -6.64 19.86 20.67
N TRP A 145 -6.39 19.34 19.46
CA TRP A 145 -7.17 19.67 18.27
C TRP A 145 -8.46 18.84 18.17
N HIS A 146 -9.51 19.49 17.69
CA HIS A 146 -10.80 18.85 17.42
C HIS A 146 -10.94 18.59 15.92
N LEU A 147 -10.26 17.56 15.43
CA LEU A 147 -10.25 17.24 14.00
C LEU A 147 -11.56 16.58 13.54
N ASN A 148 -12.13 17.08 12.46
CA ASN A 148 -13.26 16.45 11.77
C ASN A 148 -12.74 15.45 10.71
N TYR A 149 -12.59 14.18 11.08
CA TYR A 149 -12.05 13.15 10.19
C TYR A 149 -12.89 12.90 8.93
N GLY A 150 -14.23 12.96 9.05
CA GLY A 150 -15.12 12.86 7.90
C GLY A 150 -14.95 14.05 6.94
N GLY A 151 -14.79 15.26 7.49
CA GLY A 151 -14.46 16.47 6.74
C GLY A 151 -13.09 16.39 6.05
N ILE A 152 -12.06 15.88 6.73
CA ILE A 152 -10.74 15.65 6.14
C ILE A 152 -10.83 14.68 4.95
N ALA A 153 -11.53 13.55 5.13
CA ALA A 153 -11.75 12.58 4.05
C ALA A 153 -12.51 13.19 2.86
N LEU A 154 -13.53 14.03 3.13
CA LEU A 154 -14.27 14.76 2.10
C LEU A 154 -13.34 15.69 1.31
N MET A 155 -12.49 16.45 1.97
CA MET A 155 -11.55 17.36 1.31
C MET A 155 -10.55 16.62 0.41
N TRP A 156 -10.22 15.38 0.72
CA TRP A 156 -9.34 14.57 -0.13
C TRP A 156 -10.07 13.94 -1.32
N ARG A 157 -11.41 13.90 -1.33
CA ARG A 157 -12.19 13.24 -2.39
C ARG A 157 -11.99 13.88 -3.78
N GLY A 158 -11.62 15.16 -3.85
CA GLY A 158 -11.37 15.89 -5.09
C GLY A 158 -10.12 16.78 -5.00
N GLY A 159 -9.60 17.19 -6.16
CA GLY A 159 -8.47 18.14 -6.27
C GLY A 159 -7.09 17.61 -5.89
N CYS A 160 -6.98 16.72 -4.90
CA CYS A 160 -5.70 16.17 -4.46
C CYS A 160 -5.25 14.94 -5.28
N ILE A 161 -4.00 14.51 -5.09
CA ILE A 161 -3.40 13.37 -5.79
C ILE A 161 -4.02 12.03 -5.34
N ILE A 162 -4.42 11.92 -4.07
CA ILE A 162 -4.97 10.67 -3.52
C ILE A 162 -6.49 10.51 -3.76
N ARG A 163 -7.09 11.42 -4.54
CA ARG A 163 -8.52 11.43 -4.83
C ARG A 163 -9.00 10.09 -5.39
N SER A 164 -10.11 9.59 -4.85
CA SER A 164 -10.68 8.29 -5.19
C SER A 164 -12.08 8.12 -4.62
N VAL A 165 -12.87 7.21 -5.21
CA VAL A 165 -14.19 6.82 -4.66
C VAL A 165 -14.07 6.27 -3.24
N PHE A 166 -12.92 5.66 -2.93
CA PHE A 166 -12.55 5.14 -1.62
C PHE A 166 -12.69 6.15 -0.47
N LEU A 167 -12.42 7.43 -0.73
CA LEU A 167 -12.51 8.49 0.28
C LEU A 167 -13.95 8.83 0.66
N GLY A 168 -14.92 8.56 -0.24
CA GLY A 168 -16.35 8.61 0.10
C GLY A 168 -16.69 7.61 1.20
N ASN A 169 -16.20 6.37 1.08
CA ASN A 169 -16.42 5.32 2.09
C ASN A 169 -15.81 5.69 3.46
N ILE A 170 -14.64 6.36 3.47
CA ILE A 170 -14.02 6.86 4.72
C ILE A 170 -14.90 7.94 5.37
N LYS A 171 -15.37 8.91 4.57
CA LYS A 171 -16.29 9.95 5.05
C LYS A 171 -17.51 9.30 5.70
N GLU A 172 -18.17 8.38 5.01
CA GLU A 172 -19.36 7.71 5.51
C GLU A 172 -19.09 6.91 6.80
N ALA A 173 -17.92 6.28 6.93
CA ALA A 173 -17.53 5.59 8.17
C ALA A 173 -17.45 6.55 9.37
N PHE A 174 -16.86 7.74 9.18
CA PHE A 174 -16.82 8.76 10.24
C PHE A 174 -18.14 9.51 10.43
N GLU A 175 -19.04 9.54 9.45
CA GLU A 175 -20.42 10.02 9.63
C GLU A 175 -21.24 9.05 10.47
N ARG A 176 -21.10 7.73 10.23
CA ARG A 176 -21.72 6.69 11.07
C ARG A 176 -21.19 6.71 12.50
N ASN A 177 -19.88 6.87 12.66
CA ASN A 177 -19.24 6.94 13.97
C ASN A 177 -18.11 7.98 14.00
N PRO A 178 -18.38 9.22 14.44
CA PRO A 178 -17.36 10.26 14.55
C PRO A 178 -16.21 9.93 15.53
N LYS A 179 -16.44 9.00 16.45
CA LYS A 179 -15.46 8.53 17.45
C LYS A 179 -14.80 7.21 17.04
N LEU A 180 -14.90 6.83 15.77
CA LEU A 180 -14.31 5.59 15.26
C LEU A 180 -12.81 5.54 15.57
N SER A 181 -12.40 4.52 16.32
CA SER A 181 -11.02 4.39 16.75
C SER A 181 -10.10 3.89 15.63
N ASN A 182 -10.61 3.13 14.68
CA ASN A 182 -9.84 2.65 13.55
C ASN A 182 -10.78 2.33 12.38
N LEU A 183 -10.38 2.71 11.16
CA LEU A 183 -11.16 2.41 9.95
C LEU A 183 -11.44 0.92 9.77
N LEU A 184 -10.55 0.04 10.24
CA LEU A 184 -10.74 -1.42 10.18
C LEU A 184 -11.95 -1.93 10.97
N LEU A 185 -12.48 -1.14 11.89
CA LEU A 185 -13.61 -1.51 12.74
C LEU A 185 -14.97 -1.07 12.17
N ASP A 186 -14.98 -0.23 11.14
CA ASP A 186 -16.20 0.11 10.42
C ASP A 186 -16.66 -1.06 9.54
N ASP A 187 -17.98 -1.25 9.43
CA ASP A 187 -18.57 -2.43 8.77
C ASP A 187 -18.19 -2.57 7.30
N PHE A 188 -18.06 -1.47 6.56
CA PHE A 188 -17.68 -1.51 5.15
C PHE A 188 -16.24 -2.03 5.01
N PHE A 189 -15.29 -1.45 5.75
CA PHE A 189 -13.88 -1.83 5.67
C PHE A 189 -13.60 -3.21 6.30
N LYS A 190 -14.30 -3.55 7.38
CA LYS A 190 -14.26 -4.88 8.00
C LYS A 190 -14.69 -5.95 7.01
N LYS A 191 -15.82 -5.74 6.31
CA LYS A 191 -16.30 -6.66 5.26
C LYS A 191 -15.31 -6.74 4.10
N ALA A 192 -14.82 -5.59 3.63
CA ALA A 192 -13.86 -5.51 2.54
C ALA A 192 -12.59 -6.30 2.83
N ILE A 193 -12.00 -6.18 4.02
CA ILE A 193 -10.81 -6.96 4.38
C ILE A 193 -11.13 -8.42 4.64
N THR A 194 -12.21 -8.74 5.34
CA THR A 194 -12.58 -10.13 5.65
C THR A 194 -12.74 -10.96 4.38
N ASN A 195 -13.37 -10.39 3.35
CA ASN A 195 -13.58 -11.07 2.07
C ASN A 195 -12.30 -11.23 1.25
N ASN A 196 -11.30 -10.37 1.47
CA ASN A 196 -10.15 -10.22 0.56
C ASN A 196 -8.80 -10.58 1.18
N GLN A 197 -8.71 -10.78 2.50
CA GLN A 197 -7.45 -11.06 3.17
C GLN A 197 -6.77 -12.36 2.70
N ASN A 198 -7.54 -13.36 2.24
CA ASN A 198 -6.97 -14.59 1.69
C ASN A 198 -6.20 -14.30 0.39
N SER A 199 -6.80 -13.52 -0.52
CA SER A 199 -6.12 -13.03 -1.73
C SER A 199 -4.82 -12.30 -1.41
N TRP A 200 -4.87 -11.45 -0.38
CA TRP A 200 -3.71 -10.71 0.08
C TRP A 200 -2.58 -11.62 0.57
N ARG A 201 -2.91 -12.63 1.38
CA ARG A 201 -1.95 -13.65 1.86
C ARG A 201 -1.33 -14.43 0.71
N GLN A 202 -2.12 -14.84 -0.28
CA GLN A 202 -1.62 -15.54 -1.47
C GLN A 202 -0.55 -14.71 -2.19
N VAL A 203 -0.80 -13.41 -2.39
CA VAL A 203 0.15 -12.52 -3.06
C VAL A 203 1.43 -12.34 -2.26
N VAL A 204 1.34 -12.06 -0.96
CA VAL A 204 2.52 -11.87 -0.10
C VAL A 204 3.34 -13.16 -0.01
N ALA A 205 2.69 -14.32 0.17
CA ALA A 205 3.35 -15.61 0.24
C ALA A 205 4.08 -15.95 -1.08
N LYS A 206 3.38 -15.86 -2.21
CA LYS A 206 3.97 -16.15 -3.53
C LYS A 206 5.09 -15.16 -3.87
N ALA A 207 4.90 -13.87 -3.62
CA ALA A 207 5.95 -12.87 -3.85
C ALA A 207 7.20 -13.17 -3.03
N THR A 208 7.05 -13.57 -1.77
CA THR A 208 8.17 -13.97 -0.90
C THR A 208 8.89 -15.21 -1.46
N LEU A 209 8.14 -16.26 -1.82
CA LEU A 209 8.71 -17.48 -2.40
C LEU A 209 9.43 -17.23 -3.73
N TRP A 210 8.99 -16.24 -4.51
CA TRP A 210 9.57 -15.86 -5.79
C TRP A 210 10.68 -14.80 -5.68
N GLY A 211 11.03 -14.34 -4.47
CA GLY A 211 12.02 -13.28 -4.28
C GLY A 211 11.58 -11.92 -4.87
N ILE A 212 10.28 -11.66 -4.96
CA ILE A 212 9.73 -10.38 -5.44
C ILE A 212 9.45 -9.46 -4.24
N PRO A 213 10.11 -8.29 -4.15
CA PRO A 213 9.91 -7.39 -3.03
C PRO A 213 8.52 -6.74 -3.09
N VAL A 214 7.74 -6.91 -2.02
CA VAL A 214 6.42 -6.29 -1.82
C VAL A 214 6.31 -5.60 -0.45
N PRO A 215 7.27 -4.74 -0.07
CA PRO A 215 7.44 -4.26 1.32
C PRO A 215 6.17 -3.62 1.89
N CYS A 216 5.49 -2.76 1.13
CA CYS A 216 4.25 -2.12 1.55
C CYS A 216 3.12 -3.14 1.83
N MET A 217 2.94 -4.14 0.95
CA MET A 217 1.90 -5.16 1.13
C MET A 217 2.21 -6.07 2.31
N SER A 218 3.47 -6.47 2.49
CA SER A 218 3.91 -7.29 3.61
C SER A 218 3.77 -6.55 4.95
N ALA A 219 4.20 -5.29 5.03
CA ALA A 219 4.12 -4.51 6.26
C ALA A 219 2.68 -4.19 6.66
N ALA A 220 1.79 -3.95 5.70
CA ALA A 220 0.37 -3.83 6.00
C ALA A 220 -0.22 -5.16 6.50
N LEU A 221 0.19 -6.31 5.97
CA LEU A 221 -0.32 -7.61 6.40
C LEU A 221 0.11 -7.92 7.82
N ALA A 222 1.39 -7.68 8.12
CA ALA A 222 1.93 -7.79 9.47
C ALA A 222 1.21 -6.85 10.45
N PHE A 223 0.92 -5.60 10.06
CA PHE A 223 0.13 -4.70 10.88
C PHE A 223 -1.29 -5.23 11.11
N PHE A 224 -1.98 -5.68 10.07
CA PHE A 224 -3.35 -6.21 10.19
C PHE A 224 -3.41 -7.40 11.14
N ASP A 225 -2.50 -8.37 10.98
CA ASP A 225 -2.42 -9.54 11.85
C ASP A 225 -2.03 -9.16 13.28
N GLY A 226 -1.12 -8.20 13.45
CA GLY A 226 -0.77 -7.67 14.77
C GLY A 226 -1.94 -6.95 15.45
N TYR A 227 -2.66 -6.10 14.72
CA TYR A 227 -3.76 -5.29 15.24
C TYR A 227 -4.96 -6.12 15.70
N ARG A 228 -5.25 -7.24 15.03
CA ARG A 228 -6.36 -8.14 15.39
C ARG A 228 -5.98 -9.23 16.41
N SER A 229 -4.73 -9.27 16.86
CA SER A 229 -4.26 -10.28 17.81
C SER A 229 -4.48 -9.78 19.23
N GLU A 230 -5.31 -10.48 20.01
CA GLU A 230 -5.53 -10.18 21.43
C GLU A 230 -4.22 -10.24 22.23
N ARG A 231 -3.36 -11.21 21.90
CA ARG A 231 -2.05 -11.39 22.52
C ARG A 231 -0.94 -11.34 21.49
N LEU A 232 -0.02 -10.40 21.67
CA LEU A 232 1.24 -10.30 20.92
C LEU A 232 2.39 -10.90 21.72
N PRO A 233 3.51 -11.30 21.07
CA PRO A 233 4.70 -11.82 21.75
C PRO A 233 5.49 -10.75 22.54
N ALA A 234 4.92 -9.57 22.74
CA ALA A 234 5.55 -8.46 23.48
C ALA A 234 5.75 -8.77 24.98
N ASN A 235 5.10 -9.80 25.53
CA ASN A 235 5.40 -10.29 26.88
C ASN A 235 6.84 -10.78 27.02
N LEU A 236 7.42 -11.39 25.97
CA LEU A 236 8.84 -11.77 25.98
C LEU A 236 9.75 -10.54 25.92
N LEU A 237 9.41 -9.53 25.11
CA LEU A 237 10.15 -8.25 25.06
C LEU A 237 10.14 -7.54 26.42
N GLN A 238 9.04 -7.63 27.18
CA GLN A 238 8.97 -7.09 28.54
C GLN A 238 9.83 -7.89 29.52
N ALA A 239 9.82 -9.22 29.44
CA ALA A 239 10.64 -10.07 30.32
C ALA A 239 12.15 -9.91 30.11
N GLN A 240 12.58 -9.47 28.92
CA GLN A 240 13.99 -9.25 28.58
C GLN A 240 14.55 -7.90 29.06
N ARG A 241 13.71 -6.93 29.46
CA ARG A 241 14.12 -5.58 29.88
C ARG A 241 14.13 -5.43 31.39
#